data_AF-A0A7L3DF39-F1
#
_entry.id   AF-A0A7L3DF39-F1
#
_cell.length_a   1.000
_cell.length_b   1.000
_cell.length_c   1.000
_cell.angle_alpha   90.00
_cell.angle_beta   90.00
_cell.angle_gamma   90.00
#
_symmetry.space_group_name_H-M   'P 1'
#
loop_
_entity.id
_entity.type
_entity.pdbx_description
1 polymer ?
#
loop_
_entity_poly.entity_id
_entity_poly.type
_entity_poly.pdbx_seq_one_letter_code
_entity_poly.pdbx_strand_id
1 'polypeptide(L)'
;VSSTLRSATFPSQGLKKTITTMDRELPRSALSINNRNELRNVLHLHSLYKQNKAKENPLKTLLEIITNYFLEHRGSSRSISSSSALSAPQSKSSTSHPPDGSEEDHVRGSATTLDESKTQACR
;
A
#
# COMPACT_ATOMS: atom_id res chain seq x y z
N VAL A 1 28.70 3.08 -20.23
CA VAL A 1 29.04 2.26 -19.05
C VAL A 1 27.74 1.79 -18.41
N SER A 2 27.26 0.60 -18.77
CA SER A 2 26.01 0.05 -18.23
C SER A 2 26.26 -0.47 -16.82
N SER A 3 25.74 0.23 -15.81
CA SER A 3 25.78 -0.20 -14.41
C SER A 3 24.80 -1.34 -14.19
N THR A 4 25.25 -2.58 -14.38
CA THR A 4 24.55 -3.78 -13.94
C THR A 4 24.48 -3.76 -12.41
N LEU A 5 23.33 -3.32 -11.87
CA LEU A 5 22.99 -3.46 -10.47
C LEU A 5 22.91 -4.95 -10.15
N ARG A 6 23.98 -5.47 -9.54
CA ARG A 6 24.04 -6.84 -9.03
C ARG A 6 22.92 -7.00 -8.02
N SER A 7 21.94 -7.83 -8.36
CA SER A 7 20.96 -8.35 -7.43
C SER A 7 21.69 -8.96 -6.24
N ALA A 8 21.60 -8.28 -5.10
CA ALA A 8 22.18 -8.76 -3.85
C ALA A 8 21.60 -10.15 -3.56
N THR A 9 22.44 -11.17 -3.60
CA THR A 9 22.07 -12.56 -3.34
C THR A 9 21.73 -12.70 -1.86
N PHE A 10 20.45 -12.61 -1.53
CA PHE A 10 19.96 -12.93 -0.20
C PHE A 10 20.22 -14.42 0.09
N PRO A 11 20.74 -14.77 1.29
CA PRO A 11 20.79 -16.14 1.74
C PRO A 11 19.38 -16.57 2.19
N SER A 12 18.43 -16.60 1.26
CA SER A 12 17.13 -17.21 1.48
C SER A 12 17.25 -18.69 1.10
N GLN A 13 17.53 -19.54 2.08
CA GLN A 13 17.21 -20.95 1.93
C GLN A 13 15.69 -21.06 1.71
N GLY A 14 15.25 -21.29 0.47
CA GLY A 14 13.88 -21.73 0.13
C GLY A 14 12.95 -20.78 -0.64
N LEU A 15 13.05 -19.45 -0.54
CA LEU A 15 11.96 -18.53 -0.96
C LEU A 15 12.26 -17.63 -2.18
N LYS A 16 13.19 -18.04 -3.04
CA LYS A 16 13.65 -17.23 -4.19
C LYS A 16 12.52 -16.80 -5.13
N LYS A 17 11.56 -17.69 -5.42
CA LYS A 17 10.42 -17.38 -6.32
C LYS A 17 9.54 -16.26 -5.75
N THR A 18 9.22 -16.34 -4.46
CA THR A 18 8.40 -15.33 -3.77
C THR A 18 9.07 -13.96 -3.79
N ILE A 19 10.38 -13.90 -3.54
CA ILE A 19 11.14 -12.64 -3.60
C ILE A 19 11.02 -12.02 -5.00
N THR A 20 11.23 -12.80 -6.05
CA THR A 20 11.12 -12.32 -7.44
C THR A 20 9.71 -11.87 -7.79
N THR A 21 8.67 -12.59 -7.34
CA THR A 21 7.27 -12.18 -7.58
C THR A 21 6.96 -10.85 -6.89
N MET A 22 7.31 -10.72 -5.59
CA MET A 22 7.10 -9.47 -4.86
C MET A 22 7.85 -8.29 -5.48
N ASP A 23 9.06 -8.50 -6.00
CA ASP A 23 9.85 -7.48 -6.67
C ASP A 23 9.24 -7.02 -8.01
N ARG A 24 8.48 -7.89 -8.69
CA ARG A 24 7.76 -7.53 -9.91
C ARG A 24 6.48 -6.74 -9.60
N GLU A 25 5.77 -7.13 -8.55
CA GLU A 25 4.50 -6.50 -8.16
C GLU A 25 4.71 -5.12 -7.52
N LEU A 26 5.74 -5.00 -6.67
CA LEU A 26 6.11 -3.73 -6.04
C LEU A 26 7.64 -3.57 -6.10
N PRO A 27 8.16 -2.93 -7.16
CA PRO A 27 9.60 -2.74 -7.34
C PRO A 27 10.23 -2.00 -6.16
N ARG A 28 11.25 -2.62 -5.55
CA ARG A 28 12.07 -1.96 -4.52
C ARG A 28 12.89 -0.83 -5.17
N SER A 29 13.02 0.29 -4.46
CA SER A 29 13.84 1.43 -4.89
C SER A 29 15.21 1.40 -4.18
N ALA A 30 16.13 2.27 -4.62
CA ALA A 30 17.41 2.45 -3.95
C ALA A 30 17.29 2.95 -2.50
N LEU A 31 16.12 3.48 -2.11
CA LEU A 31 15.82 3.94 -0.76
C LEU A 31 15.12 2.86 0.09
N SER A 32 14.84 1.69 -0.49
CA SER A 32 14.18 0.59 0.24
C SER A 32 15.14 -0.07 1.24
N ILE A 33 14.68 -0.21 2.48
CA ILE A 33 15.38 -0.96 3.52
C ILE A 33 15.35 -2.44 3.16
N ASN A 34 16.52 -3.07 3.09
CA ASN A 34 16.66 -4.46 2.66
C ASN A 34 17.27 -5.37 3.74
N ASN A 35 17.71 -4.78 4.84
CA ASN A 35 18.43 -5.46 5.91
C ASN A 35 17.70 -5.33 7.25
N ARG A 36 17.65 -6.43 8.00
CA ARG A 36 17.03 -6.46 9.33
C ARG A 36 17.68 -5.49 10.33
N ASN A 37 18.99 -5.34 10.29
CA ASN A 37 19.73 -4.46 11.22
C ASN A 37 19.45 -2.99 10.91
N GLU A 38 19.41 -2.63 9.63
CA GLU A 38 19.02 -1.29 9.18
C GLU A 38 17.58 -0.97 9.60
N LEU A 39 16.64 -1.89 9.37
CA LEU A 39 15.26 -1.75 9.81
C LEU A 39 15.16 -1.51 11.32
N ARG A 40 15.92 -2.27 12.13
CA ARG A 40 15.97 -2.09 13.59
C ARG A 40 16.52 -0.71 13.97
N ASN A 41 17.51 -0.19 13.24
CA ASN A 41 18.13 1.10 13.52
C ASN A 41 17.21 2.27 13.15
N VAL A 42 16.66 2.26 11.93
CA VAL A 42 15.79 3.33 11.41
C VAL A 42 14.51 3.45 12.24
N LEU A 43 13.96 2.33 12.71
CA LEU A 43 12.78 2.32 13.59
C LEU A 43 13.12 2.43 15.08
N HIS A 44 14.39 2.64 15.45
CA HIS A 44 14.86 2.77 16.83
C HIS A 44 14.44 1.63 17.78
N LEU A 45 14.43 0.39 17.28
CA LEU A 45 13.88 -0.78 17.99
C LEU A 45 14.88 -1.49 18.92
N HIS A 46 16.04 -0.89 19.22
CA HIS A 46 17.07 -1.54 20.06
C HIS A 46 16.57 -1.94 21.44
N SER A 47 15.85 -1.04 22.12
CA SER A 47 15.29 -1.32 23.45
C SER A 47 14.24 -2.42 23.40
N LEU A 48 13.26 -2.30 22.48
CA LEU A 48 12.21 -3.31 22.26
C LEU A 48 12.80 -4.69 21.98
N TYR A 49 13.83 -4.74 21.12
CA TYR A 49 14.48 -5.99 20.75
C TYR A 49 15.17 -6.63 21.96
N LYS A 50 15.86 -5.83 22.79
CA LYS A 50 16.50 -6.30 24.04
C LYS A 50 15.47 -6.82 25.03
N GLN A 51 14.37 -6.09 25.22
CA GLN A 51 13.25 -6.50 26.08
C GLN A 51 12.63 -7.82 25.61
N ASN A 52 12.40 -7.98 24.31
CA ASN A 52 11.86 -9.23 23.75
C ASN A 52 12.76 -10.45 24.05
N LYS A 53 14.09 -10.29 24.00
CA LYS A 53 15.02 -11.40 24.30
C LYS A 53 15.00 -11.82 25.77
N ALA A 54 14.52 -10.96 26.67
CA ALA A 54 14.41 -11.25 28.10
C ALA A 54 13.06 -11.89 28.48
N LYS A 55 12.09 -11.96 27.55
CA LYS A 55 10.81 -12.64 27.80
C LYS A 55 11.03 -14.16 27.88
N GLU A 56 10.20 -14.83 28.67
CA GLU A 56 10.16 -16.30 28.75
C GLU A 56 9.94 -16.92 27.35
N ASN A 57 9.08 -16.30 26.55
CA ASN A 57 8.79 -16.70 25.17
C ASN A 57 9.06 -15.55 24.20
N PRO A 58 10.32 -15.39 23.72
CA PRO A 58 10.67 -14.32 22.77
C PRO A 58 9.98 -14.49 21.42
N LEU A 59 9.48 -13.37 20.87
CA LEU A 59 8.96 -13.33 19.51
C LEU A 59 10.07 -13.56 18.49
N LYS A 60 9.74 -14.27 17.41
CA LYS A 60 10.73 -14.82 16.47
C LYS A 60 11.17 -13.78 15.44
N THR A 61 10.25 -12.94 15.00
CA THR A 61 10.47 -11.96 13.93
C THR A 61 10.38 -10.53 14.44
N LEU A 62 11.05 -9.61 13.74
CA LEU A 62 10.96 -8.20 14.06
C LEU A 62 9.55 -7.65 13.84
N LEU A 63 8.83 -8.20 12.85
CA LEU A 63 7.44 -7.83 12.56
C LEU A 63 6.52 -8.18 13.73
N GLU A 64 6.65 -9.38 14.30
CA GLU A 64 5.89 -9.76 15.51
C GLU A 64 6.18 -8.80 16.67
N ILE A 65 7.44 -8.45 16.91
CA ILE A 65 7.85 -7.53 17.98
C ILE A 65 7.17 -6.16 17.82
N ILE A 66 7.22 -5.60 16.60
CA ILE A 66 6.61 -4.30 16.28
C ILE A 66 5.10 -4.35 16.47
N THR A 67 4.44 -5.34 15.86
CA THR A 67 2.97 -5.47 15.91
C THR A 67 2.48 -5.67 17.33
N ASN A 68 3.13 -6.54 18.11
CA ASN A 68 2.77 -6.80 19.50
C ASN A 68 2.87 -5.54 20.36
N TYR A 69 3.95 -4.77 20.21
CA TYR A 69 4.10 -3.51 20.93
C TYR A 69 2.95 -2.54 20.65
N PHE A 70 2.62 -2.33 19.37
CA PHE A 70 1.54 -1.41 19.02
C PHE A 70 0.16 -1.92 19.46
N LEU A 71 -0.09 -3.23 19.48
CA LEU A 71 -1.33 -3.80 20.01
C LEU A 71 -1.45 -3.58 21.52
N GLU A 72 -0.38 -3.84 22.28
CA GLU A 72 -0.34 -3.63 23.74
C GLU A 72 -0.48 -2.14 24.10
N HIS A 73 0.07 -1.24 23.29
CA HIS A 73 0.13 0.20 23.60
C HIS A 73 -0.99 1.01 22.93
N ARG A 74 -1.82 0.39 22.06
CA ARG A 74 -2.96 1.07 21.40
C ARG A 74 -4.03 1.56 22.40
N GLY A 75 -4.05 1.01 23.61
CA GLY A 75 -5.14 1.15 24.57
C GLY A 75 -4.95 2.13 25.72
N SER A 76 -3.79 2.79 25.88
CA SER A 76 -3.62 3.76 26.99
C SER A 76 -3.97 5.20 26.62
N SER A 77 -4.01 5.56 25.32
CA SER A 77 -4.19 6.95 24.89
C SER A 77 -5.62 7.37 24.53
N ARG A 78 -6.56 6.45 24.25
CA ARG A 78 -7.97 6.80 24.07
C ARG A 78 -8.84 5.55 24.08
N SER A 79 -9.49 5.26 25.21
CA SER A 79 -10.79 4.60 25.14
C SER A 79 -11.71 5.57 24.39
N ILE A 80 -11.84 5.39 23.07
CA ILE A 80 -12.99 5.96 22.36
C ILE A 80 -14.17 5.08 22.76
N SER A 81 -14.69 5.33 23.96
CA SER A 81 -16.05 4.96 24.29
C SER A 81 -16.95 5.86 23.44
N SER A 82 -17.10 5.53 22.16
CA SER A 82 -18.18 6.07 21.35
C SER A 82 -19.45 5.32 21.72
N SER A 83 -19.97 5.57 22.92
CA SER A 83 -21.40 5.39 23.15
C SER A 83 -22.12 6.57 22.48
N SER A 84 -22.41 6.44 21.20
CA SER A 84 -23.55 7.15 20.62
C SER A 84 -24.36 6.14 19.84
N ALA A 85 -25.39 5.67 20.52
CA ALA A 85 -26.42 4.81 19.97
C ALA A 85 -27.08 5.46 18.75
N LEU A 86 -27.29 4.63 17.73
CA LEU A 86 -28.50 4.56 16.90
C LEU A 86 -29.11 5.88 16.40
N SER A 87 -28.98 6.13 15.09
CA SER A 87 -30.18 6.20 14.26
C SER A 87 -29.84 5.95 12.79
N ALA A 88 -30.29 4.82 12.27
CA ALA A 88 -30.36 4.59 10.83
C ALA A 88 -31.43 5.53 10.22
N PRO A 89 -31.20 6.18 9.07
CA PRO A 89 -32.29 6.80 8.33
C PRO A 89 -33.15 5.68 7.77
N GLN A 90 -34.34 5.51 8.33
CA GLN A 90 -35.36 4.62 7.79
C GLN A 90 -35.75 5.11 6.38
N SER A 91 -35.55 4.23 5.40
CA SER A 91 -36.14 4.33 4.07
C SER A 91 -37.64 4.57 4.17
N LYS A 92 -38.12 5.66 3.59
CA LYS A 92 -39.52 5.84 3.20
C LYS A 92 -39.54 5.94 1.69
N SER A 93 -39.86 4.82 1.05
CA SER A 93 -40.42 4.80 -0.30
C SER A 93 -41.71 5.62 -0.27
N SER A 94 -41.85 6.57 -1.18
CA SER A 94 -43.14 7.15 -1.57
C SER A 94 -43.05 7.57 -3.03
N THR A 95 -43.60 6.70 -3.87
CA THR A 95 -44.05 6.96 -5.24
C THR A 95 -44.98 8.17 -5.28
N SER A 96 -44.67 9.15 -6.13
CA SER A 96 -45.68 9.93 -6.87
C SER A 96 -45.05 10.72 -8.02
N HIS A 97 -45.20 10.17 -9.24
CA HIS A 97 -45.31 10.80 -10.57
C HIS A 97 -44.25 11.80 -11.13
N PRO A 98 -43.92 11.69 -12.44
CA PRO A 98 -43.10 12.66 -13.18
C PRO A 98 -43.95 13.71 -13.92
N PRO A 99 -43.38 14.90 -14.15
CA PRO A 99 -43.44 15.56 -15.46
C PRO A 99 -42.01 16.08 -15.80
N ASP A 100 -41.55 16.31 -17.01
CA ASP A 100 -42.17 16.42 -18.33
C ASP A 100 -41.03 16.20 -19.35
N GLY A 101 -41.37 15.73 -20.54
CA GLY A 101 -40.43 15.55 -21.63
C GLY A 101 -40.00 16.91 -22.21
N SER A 102 -38.74 17.01 -22.59
CA SER A 102 -38.35 17.88 -23.71
C SER A 102 -37.32 17.11 -24.51
N GLU A 103 -37.80 16.70 -25.67
CA GLU A 103 -37.18 15.92 -26.72
C GLU A 103 -36.37 16.85 -27.63
N GLU A 104 -35.68 16.27 -28.61
CA GLU A 104 -34.95 16.88 -29.74
C GLU A 104 -33.51 17.39 -29.47
N ASP A 105 -32.48 16.57 -29.71
CA ASP A 105 -31.86 16.16 -31.00
C ASP A 105 -31.05 17.28 -31.67
N HIS A 106 -29.75 17.04 -31.87
CA HIS A 106 -29.06 17.19 -33.17
C HIS A 106 -27.61 16.67 -33.05
N VAL A 107 -27.42 15.46 -33.57
CA VAL A 107 -26.35 15.03 -34.48
C VAL A 107 -25.16 15.99 -34.67
N ARG A 108 -23.94 15.54 -34.34
CA ARG A 108 -22.84 15.46 -35.34
C ARG A 108 -21.63 14.68 -34.81
N GLY A 109 -21.41 13.51 -35.40
CA GLY A 109 -20.11 12.88 -35.40
C GLY A 109 -19.08 13.74 -36.14
N SER A 110 -17.80 13.57 -35.79
CA SER A 110 -16.68 13.79 -36.70
C SER A 110 -15.48 13.00 -36.19
N ALA A 111 -15.17 11.93 -36.90
CA ALA A 111 -13.86 11.33 -36.92
C ALA A 111 -12.91 12.21 -37.75
N THR A 112 -11.68 12.41 -37.26
CA THR A 112 -10.51 12.84 -38.03
C THR A 112 -9.29 12.21 -37.35
N THR A 113 -8.80 11.06 -37.81
CA THR A 113 -7.66 10.89 -38.73
C THR A 113 -6.33 11.47 -38.23
N LEU A 114 -5.40 10.55 -37.95
CA LEU A 114 -4.00 10.48 -38.41
C LEU A 114 -3.22 11.80 -38.55
N ASP A 115 -2.13 11.95 -37.80
CA ASP A 115 -0.90 12.54 -38.34
C ASP A 115 0.33 11.86 -37.70
N GLU A 116 1.01 11.06 -38.51
CA GLU A 116 2.37 10.58 -38.30
C GLU A 116 3.30 11.54 -39.03
N SER A 117 4.05 12.37 -38.30
CA SER A 117 5.10 13.20 -38.89
C SER A 117 6.48 12.68 -38.48
N LYS A 118 7.12 12.06 -39.46
CA LYS A 118 8.47 11.50 -39.51
C LYS A 118 9.51 12.59 -39.83
N THR A 119 10.74 12.32 -39.38
CA THR A 119 12.06 12.84 -39.82
C THR A 119 12.47 14.29 -39.51
N GLN A 120 13.59 14.42 -38.79
CA GLN A 120 14.77 15.12 -39.34
C GLN A 120 16.07 14.63 -38.67
N ALA A 121 16.91 13.97 -39.47
CA ALA A 121 18.32 13.80 -39.19
C ALA A 121 19.05 15.08 -39.61
N CYS A 122 19.92 15.61 -38.75
CA CYS A 122 20.90 16.62 -39.11
C CYS A 122 22.28 16.21 -38.59
N ARG A 123 23.17 16.06 -39.58
CA ARG A 123 24.65 15.99 -39.63
C ARG A 123 25.43 15.83 -38.34
#